data_AF-A0A2E1GPA3-F1
#
_entry.id   AF-A0A2E1GPA3-F1
#
_cell.length_a   1.000
_cell.length_b   1.000
_cell.length_c   1.000
_cell.angle_alpha   90.00
_cell.angle_beta   90.00
_cell.angle_gamma   90.00
#
_symmetry.space_group_name_H-M   'P 1'
#
loop_
_entity.id
_entity.type
_entity.pdbx_description
1 polymer ?
#
loop_
_entity_poly.entity_id
_entity_poly.type
_entity_poly.pdbx_seq_one_letter_code
_entity_poly.pdbx_strand_id
1 'polypeptide(L)' 'MISNSHKFCIAPMMKKTDKHFRFLARQFTKKSMLYTEMIHANAILKGNSDRLLSF' A
#
# COMPACT_ATOMS: atom_id res chain seq x y z
N MET A 1 8.82 -15.19 -18.55
CA MET A 1 7.38 -15.23 -18.18
C MET A 1 7.04 -13.94 -17.46
N ILE A 2 6.24 -13.06 -18.07
CA ILE A 2 5.74 -11.87 -17.40
C ILE A 2 4.78 -12.36 -16.31
N SER A 3 5.23 -12.34 -15.06
CA SER A 3 4.36 -12.60 -13.91
C SER A 3 3.33 -11.48 -13.86
N ASN A 4 2.10 -11.78 -14.32
CA ASN A 4 1.01 -10.81 -14.35
C ASN A 4 0.62 -10.42 -12.91
N SER A 5 1.35 -9.45 -12.34
CA SER A 5 1.27 -9.03 -10.94
C SER A 5 -0.07 -8.43 -10.55
N HIS A 6 -0.93 -8.15 -11.54
CA HIS A 6 -2.24 -7.51 -11.34
C HIS A 6 -3.41 -8.50 -11.30
N LYS A 7 -3.18 -9.82 -11.42
CA LYS A 7 -4.28 -10.81 -11.32
C LYS A 7 -4.95 -10.81 -9.95
N PHE A 8 -4.21 -10.48 -8.90
CA PHE A 8 -4.70 -10.46 -7.54
C PHE A 8 -4.01 -9.35 -6.74
N CYS A 9 -4.82 -8.43 -6.22
CA CYS A 9 -4.34 -7.25 -5.50
C CYS A 9 -5.17 -7.05 -4.22
N ILE A 10 -4.56 -6.44 -3.21
CA ILE A 10 -5.27 -5.99 -2.00
C ILE A 10 -5.55 -4.50 -2.12
N ALA A 11 -6.83 -4.14 -2.09
CA ALA A 11 -7.30 -2.78 -2.26
C ALA A 11 -6.73 -1.82 -1.20
N PRO A 12 -6.50 -0.54 -1.55
CA PRO A 12 -6.15 0.49 -0.58
C PRO A 12 -7.33 0.74 0.35
N MET A 13 -7.12 0.64 1.67
CA MET A 13 -8.16 0.85 2.66
C MET A 13 -7.64 1.72 3.81
N MET A 14 -8.31 2.84 4.06
CA MET A 14 -7.97 3.75 5.17
C MET A 14 -8.02 3.04 6.52
N LYS A 15 -7.01 3.29 7.36
CA LYS A 15 -6.80 2.71 8.70
C LYS A 15 -6.71 1.17 8.69
N LYS A 16 -6.44 0.58 7.53
CA LYS A 16 -6.41 -0.89 7.36
C LYS A 16 -5.18 -1.35 6.62
N THR A 17 -4.88 -0.82 5.43
CA THR A 17 -3.69 -1.25 4.66
C THR A 17 -2.42 -0.53 5.09
N ASP A 18 -2.17 -0.51 6.40
CA ASP A 18 -0.99 0.08 7.01
C ASP A 18 0.25 -0.83 6.85
N LYS A 19 1.40 -0.41 7.39
CA LYS A 19 2.64 -1.21 7.37
C LYS A 19 2.48 -2.59 8.02
N HIS A 20 1.76 -2.67 9.15
CA HIS A 20 1.58 -3.89 9.91
C HIS A 20 0.67 -4.88 9.17
N PHE A 21 -0.44 -4.40 8.62
CA PHE A 21 -1.31 -5.23 7.79
C PHE A 21 -0.60 -5.71 6.53
N ARG A 22 0.14 -4.85 5.82
CA ARG A 22 0.90 -5.25 4.63
C ARG A 22 1.94 -6.33 4.94
N PHE A 23 2.64 -6.19 6.08
CA PHE A 23 3.57 -7.21 6.56
C PHE A 23 2.88 -8.55 6.82
N LEU A 24 1.75 -8.53 7.51
CA LEU A 24 0.92 -9.72 7.75
C LEU A 24 0.42 -10.34 6.43
N ALA A 25 -0.07 -9.53 5.51
CA ALA A 25 -0.50 -9.96 4.19
C ALA A 25 0.63 -10.60 3.36
N ARG A 26 1.90 -10.20 3.59
CA ARG A 26 3.07 -10.84 2.95
C ARG A 26 3.40 -12.22 3.50
N GLN A 27 3.01 -12.52 4.73
CA GLN A 27 3.16 -13.86 5.28
C GLN A 27 2.24 -14.87 4.58
N PHE A 28 1.06 -14.44 4.10
CA PHE A 28 0.13 -15.29 3.37
C PHE A 28 0.50 -15.50 1.90
N THR A 29 1.00 -14.46 1.22
CA THR A 29 1.36 -14.56 -0.19
C THR A 29 2.44 -13.56 -0.59
N LYS A 30 3.39 -14.04 -1.41
CA LYS A 30 4.42 -13.21 -2.03
C LYS A 30 4.00 -12.67 -3.40
N LYS A 31 2.89 -13.16 -3.96
CA LYS A 31 2.49 -12.93 -5.36
C LYS A 31 1.41 -11.87 -5.53
N SER A 32 0.73 -11.46 -4.46
CA SER A 32 -0.33 -10.43 -4.58
C SER A 32 0.26 -9.03 -4.58
N MET A 33 -0.34 -8.11 -5.34
CA MET A 33 0.04 -6.70 -5.25
C MET A 33 -0.60 -6.05 -4.03
N LEU A 34 0.14 -5.19 -3.34
CA LEU A 34 -0.34 -4.46 -2.17
C LEU A 34 -0.36 -2.97 -2.46
N TYR A 35 -1.51 -2.35 -2.23
CA TYR A 35 -1.60 -0.90 -2.18
C TYR A 35 -1.39 -0.40 -0.74
N THR A 36 -0.77 0.76 -0.62
CA THR A 36 -0.73 1.52 0.63
C THR A 36 -2.10 2.15 0.90
N GLU A 37 -2.25 2.67 2.10
CA GLU A 37 -3.35 3.57 2.42
C GLU A 37 -3.49 4.72 1.39
N MET A 38 -4.73 5.14 1.13
CA MET A 38 -5.00 6.30 0.27
C MET A 38 -4.45 7.57 0.93
N ILE A 39 -3.60 8.29 0.21
CA ILE A 39 -3.04 9.57 0.66
C ILE A 39 -3.61 10.68 -0.21
N HIS A 40 -4.17 11.70 0.44
CA HIS A 40 -4.75 12.83 -0.26
C HIS A 40 -3.66 13.70 -0.90
N ALA A 41 -3.79 14.02 -2.19
CA ALA A 41 -2.77 14.77 -2.93
C ALA A 41 -2.41 16.11 -2.27
N ASN A 42 -3.41 16.84 -1.75
CA ASN A 42 -3.16 18.10 -1.05
C ASN A 42 -2.37 17.93 0.25
N ALA A 43 -2.46 16.77 0.91
CA ALA A 43 -1.67 16.49 2.11
C ALA A 43 -0.19 16.32 1.75
N ILE A 44 0.11 15.77 0.56
CA ILE A 44 1.48 15.67 0.05
C ILE A 44 1.99 17.05 -0.36
N LEU A 45 1.20 17.83 -1.10
CA LEU A 45 1.61 19.13 -1.64
C LEU A 45 1.77 20.23 -0.58
N LYS A 46 0.93 20.21 0.47
CA LYS A 46 0.87 21.28 1.49
C LYS A 46 1.32 20.82 2.88
N GLY A 47 1.54 19.53 3.08
CA GLY A 47 1.92 18.94 4.36
C GLY A 47 3.36 18.42 4.37
N ASN A 48 3.66 17.56 5.33
CA ASN A 48 4.96 16.91 5.43
C ASN A 48 4.96 15.63 4.58
N SER A 49 5.47 15.73 3.35
CA SER A 49 5.59 14.63 2.40
C SER A 49 6.45 13.49 2.93
N ASP A 50 7.55 13.79 3.63
CA ASP A 50 8.47 12.77 4.14
C ASP A 50 7.78 11.84 5.13
N ARG A 51 6.94 12.39 6.02
CA ARG A 51 6.16 11.60 6.96
C ARG A 51 4.99 10.86 6.29
N LEU A 52 4.35 11.47 5.30
CA LEU A 52 3.21 10.84 4.61
C LEU A 52 3.66 9.71 3.69
N LEU A 53 4.87 9.82 3.13
CA LEU A 53 5.48 8.84 2.25
C LEU A 53 6.42 7.85 2.96
N SER A 54 6.58 7.97 4.28
CA SER A 54 7.31 7.00 5.09
C SER A 54 6.44 5.78 5.39
N PHE A 55 6.52 4.74 4.55
CA PHE A 55 5.74 3.50 4.71
C PHE A 55 6.47 2.23 4.29
#